data_AF-A0A2G5T8T5-F1
#
_entry.id   AF-A0A2G5T8T5-F1
#
_cell.length_a   1.000
_cell.length_b   1.000
_cell.length_c   1.000
_cell.angle_alpha   90.00
_cell.angle_beta   90.00
_cell.angle_gamma   90.00
#
_symmetry.space_group_name_H-M   'P 1'
#
loop_
_entity.id
_entity.type
_entity.pdbx_description
1 polymer ?
#
loop_
_entity_poly.entity_id
_entity_poly.type
_entity_poly.pdbx_seq_one_letter_code
_entity_poly.pdbx_strand_id
1 'polypeptide(L)'
;MQPKVNDSRLLKLIDQCEGFKTCVSPTCLQDPPTMPCGTLHFVNSEFMVCITKLQTNPLTSEKFPCLEGMDFNSKDMVTQVKLHTTHKECTKEIMKESCGDGAIVDFDERSEQLIGIYSANANSKLGL
;
A
#
# COMPACT_ATOMS: atom_id res chain seq x y z
N MET A 1 -11.15 -0.29 -9.21
CA MET A 1 -10.70 1.03 -9.68
C MET A 1 -9.19 1.05 -9.58
N GLN A 2 -8.45 1.30 -10.67
CA GLN A 2 -6.99 1.46 -10.55
C GLN A 2 -6.72 2.84 -9.91
N PRO A 3 -5.96 2.91 -8.81
CA PRO A 3 -5.58 4.19 -8.25
C PRO A 3 -4.72 4.94 -9.26
N LYS A 4 -4.94 6.26 -9.34
CA LYS A 4 -4.15 7.19 -10.14
C LYS A 4 -3.64 8.26 -9.20
N VAL A 5 -2.32 8.44 -9.15
CA VAL A 5 -1.71 9.52 -8.38
C VAL A 5 -2.24 10.86 -8.89
N ASN A 6 -2.59 11.74 -7.95
CA ASN A 6 -3.13 13.07 -8.23
C ASN A 6 -4.48 13.06 -8.98
N ASP A 7 -5.33 12.04 -8.78
CA ASP A 7 -6.75 12.15 -9.17
C ASP A 7 -7.42 13.26 -8.37
N SER A 8 -7.99 14.25 -9.06
CA SER A 8 -8.58 15.44 -8.45
C SER A 8 -9.69 15.13 -7.42
N ARG A 9 -10.44 14.04 -7.61
CA ARG A 9 -11.49 13.62 -6.66
C ARG A 9 -10.87 13.05 -5.39
N LEU A 10 -9.79 12.29 -5.54
CA LEU A 10 -9.04 11.74 -4.40
C LEU A 10 -8.33 12.85 -3.62
N LEU A 11 -7.70 13.81 -4.31
CA LEU A 11 -7.09 14.98 -3.68
C LEU A 11 -8.12 15.79 -2.88
N LYS A 12 -9.29 16.07 -3.48
CA LYS A 12 -10.37 16.75 -2.77
C LYS A 12 -10.82 15.98 -1.52
N LEU A 13 -10.88 14.65 -1.59
CA LEU A 13 -11.27 13.81 -0.46
C LEU A 13 -10.19 13.82 0.65
N ILE A 14 -8.92 13.83 0.27
CA ILE A 14 -7.79 14.02 1.20
C ILE A 14 -7.93 15.36 1.93
N ASP A 15 -8.11 16.45 1.19
CA ASP A 15 -8.25 17.80 1.75
C ASP A 15 -9.43 17.89 2.73
N GLN A 16 -10.57 17.30 2.36
CA GLN A 16 -11.76 17.22 3.22
C GLN A 16 -11.49 16.40 4.49
N CYS A 17 -10.77 15.28 4.38
CA CYS A 17 -10.44 14.43 5.51
C CYS A 17 -9.54 15.15 6.52
N GLU A 18 -8.44 15.76 6.04
CA GLU A 18 -7.53 16.51 6.90
C GLU A 18 -8.21 17.74 7.51
N GLY A 19 -9.01 18.47 6.73
CA GLY A 19 -9.81 19.59 7.24
C GLY A 19 -10.78 19.16 8.35
N PHE A 20 -11.47 18.02 8.18
CA PHE A 20 -12.35 17.48 9.21
C PHE A 20 -11.58 17.03 10.45
N LYS A 21 -10.48 16.29 10.26
CA LYS A 21 -9.59 15.83 11.35
C LYS A 21 -9.07 17.00 12.19
N THR A 22 -8.67 18.10 11.55
CA THR A 22 -8.30 19.34 12.25
C THR A 22 -9.48 19.95 12.99
N CYS A 23 -10.68 19.98 12.39
CA CYS A 23 -11.88 20.53 13.02
C CYS A 23 -12.31 19.76 14.27
N VAL A 24 -12.16 18.43 14.27
CA VAL A 24 -12.53 17.57 15.40
C VAL A 24 -11.40 17.36 16.42
N SER A 25 -10.29 18.10 16.29
CA SER A 25 -9.15 18.08 17.20
C SER A 25 -9.59 18.13 18.68
N PRO A 26 -8.84 17.54 19.64
CA PRO A 26 -9.29 17.28 21.02
C PRO A 26 -9.76 18.51 21.81
N THR A 27 -9.48 19.70 21.29
CA THR A 27 -10.04 20.96 21.77
C THR A 27 -11.58 20.97 21.77
N CYS A 28 -12.24 20.17 20.92
CA CYS A 28 -13.70 20.16 20.76
C CYS A 28 -14.39 18.85 21.16
N LEU A 29 -13.69 17.70 21.14
CA LEU A 29 -14.23 16.39 21.47
C LEU A 29 -13.28 15.65 22.42
N GLN A 30 -13.83 15.07 23.49
CA GLN A 30 -13.08 14.29 24.47
C GLN A 30 -12.46 13.03 23.82
N ASP A 31 -13.21 12.40 22.93
CA ASP A 31 -12.79 11.23 22.13
C ASP A 31 -13.09 11.49 20.64
N PRO A 32 -12.16 12.13 19.91
CA PRO A 32 -12.37 12.39 18.48
C PRO A 32 -12.33 11.09 17.67
N PRO A 33 -13.14 10.97 16.60
CA PRO A 33 -13.10 9.79 15.75
C PRO A 33 -11.76 9.65 15.03
N THR A 34 -11.26 8.41 14.92
CA THR A 34 -10.09 8.11 14.10
C THR A 34 -10.42 8.31 12.62
N MET A 35 -9.82 9.33 12.01
CA MET A 35 -10.01 9.62 10.59
C MET A 35 -9.00 8.83 9.74
N PRO A 36 -9.44 8.09 8.69
CA PRO A 36 -8.57 7.25 7.86
C PRO A 36 -7.82 8.07 6.79
N CYS A 37 -7.44 9.33 7.08
CA CYS A 37 -6.80 10.20 6.10
C CYS A 37 -5.47 9.61 5.61
N GLY A 38 -4.73 8.92 6.49
CA GLY A 38 -3.53 8.17 6.12
C GLY A 38 -3.78 7.11 5.05
N THR A 39 -4.93 6.42 5.07
CA THR A 39 -5.31 5.46 4.03
C THR A 39 -5.56 6.16 2.69
N LEU A 40 -6.13 7.36 2.68
CA LEU A 40 -6.33 8.13 1.45
C LEU A 40 -4.99 8.56 0.84
N HIS A 41 -4.06 9.02 1.67
CA HIS A 41 -2.69 9.32 1.24
C HIS A 41 -1.97 8.06 0.71
N PHE A 42 -2.14 6.92 1.39
CA PHE A 42 -1.58 5.64 0.97
C PHE A 42 -2.10 5.23 -0.42
N VAL A 43 -3.42 5.33 -0.65
CA VAL A 43 -4.03 5.05 -1.96
C VAL A 43 -3.57 6.04 -3.05
N ASN A 44 -3.25 7.29 -2.68
CA ASN A 44 -2.72 8.31 -3.60
C ASN A 44 -1.19 8.22 -3.81
N SER A 45 -0.52 7.14 -3.36
CA SER A 45 0.92 6.98 -3.52
C SER A 45 1.31 6.28 -4.82
N GLU A 46 2.48 6.62 -5.38
CA GLU A 46 3.07 5.88 -6.50
C GLU A 46 3.35 4.42 -6.14
N PHE A 47 3.65 4.14 -4.87
CA PHE A 47 3.76 2.79 -4.32
C PHE A 47 2.49 1.96 -4.60
N MET A 48 1.31 2.46 -4.19
CA MET A 48 0.05 1.71 -4.37
C MET A 48 -0.41 1.63 -5.83
N VAL A 49 -0.12 2.65 -6.63
CA VAL A 49 -0.32 2.58 -8.07
C VAL A 49 0.55 1.48 -8.68
N CYS A 50 1.81 1.38 -8.27
CA CYS A 50 2.71 0.34 -8.74
C CYS A 50 2.27 -1.06 -8.31
N ILE A 51 1.91 -1.27 -7.05
CA ILE A 51 1.37 -2.56 -6.58
C ILE A 51 0.16 -2.98 -7.43
N THR A 52 -0.77 -2.06 -7.67
CA THR A 52 -1.96 -2.35 -8.51
C THR A 52 -1.57 -2.66 -9.96
N LYS A 53 -0.60 -1.94 -10.52
CA LYS A 53 -0.08 -2.18 -11.87
C LYS A 53 0.52 -3.59 -11.99
N LEU A 54 1.33 -4.00 -11.01
CA LEU A 54 1.99 -5.31 -10.99
C LEU A 54 0.99 -6.45 -10.78
N GLN A 55 -0.03 -6.25 -9.94
CA GLN A 55 -1.12 -7.24 -9.77
C GLN A 55 -1.97 -7.41 -11.03
N THR A 56 -2.10 -6.38 -11.86
CA THR A 56 -2.89 -6.42 -13.10
C THR A 56 -2.08 -6.80 -14.33
N ASN A 57 -0.76 -6.62 -14.29
CA ASN A 57 0.18 -7.02 -15.33
C ASN A 57 1.28 -7.89 -14.70
N PRO A 58 1.01 -9.19 -14.51
CA PRO A 58 1.90 -10.09 -13.80
C PRO A 58 3.28 -10.14 -14.44
N LEU A 59 4.31 -10.03 -13.61
CA LEU A 59 5.68 -10.24 -14.05
C LEU A 59 5.96 -11.72 -14.25
N THR A 60 6.76 -12.06 -15.27
CA THR A 60 7.36 -13.39 -15.39
C THR A 60 8.48 -13.52 -14.36
N SER A 61 8.40 -14.54 -13.50
CA SER A 61 9.37 -14.78 -12.41
C SER A 61 10.81 -14.92 -12.89
N GLU A 62 11.03 -15.37 -14.13
CA GLU A 62 12.34 -15.50 -14.77
C GLU A 62 13.14 -14.19 -14.86
N LYS A 63 12.45 -13.04 -14.83
CA LYS A 63 13.10 -11.72 -14.91
C LYS A 63 13.81 -11.34 -13.60
N PHE A 64 13.42 -11.89 -12.46
CA PHE A 64 13.90 -11.47 -11.14
C PHE A 64 14.40 -12.66 -10.32
N PRO A 65 15.68 -13.07 -10.48
CA PRO A 65 16.26 -14.22 -9.78
C PRO A 65 16.20 -14.11 -8.25
N CYS A 66 16.20 -12.88 -7.71
CA CYS A 66 16.09 -12.62 -6.27
C CYS A 66 14.77 -13.06 -5.63
N LEU A 67 13.76 -13.42 -6.44
CA LEU A 67 12.51 -13.99 -5.93
C LEU A 67 12.67 -15.43 -5.46
N GLU A 68 13.73 -16.14 -5.85
CA GLU A 68 14.00 -17.52 -5.43
C GLU A 68 12.79 -18.47 -5.66
N GLY A 69 12.05 -18.24 -6.75
CA GLY A 69 10.84 -19.00 -7.09
C GLY A 69 9.56 -18.54 -6.39
N MET A 70 9.61 -17.47 -5.60
CA MET A 70 8.43 -16.82 -5.03
C MET A 70 7.57 -16.19 -6.12
N ASP A 71 6.27 -16.48 -6.08
CA ASP A 71 5.31 -15.82 -6.97
C ASP A 71 4.98 -14.41 -6.45
N PHE A 72 5.55 -13.40 -7.10
CA PHE A 72 5.27 -12.00 -6.82
C PHE A 72 3.78 -11.64 -6.93
N ASN A 73 3.05 -12.34 -7.81
CA ASN A 73 1.65 -12.06 -8.11
C ASN A 73 0.68 -12.92 -7.27
N SER A 74 1.22 -13.71 -6.34
CA SER A 74 0.43 -14.57 -5.46
C SER A 74 -0.60 -13.76 -4.69
N LYS A 75 -1.84 -14.25 -4.64
CA LYS A 75 -2.89 -13.65 -3.79
C LYS A 75 -2.86 -14.17 -2.36
N ASP A 76 -1.95 -15.08 -2.04
CA ASP A 76 -1.76 -15.58 -0.69
C ASP A 76 -1.16 -14.48 0.20
N MET A 77 -1.80 -14.22 1.34
CA MET A 77 -1.41 -13.13 2.24
C MET A 77 -0.05 -13.40 2.88
N VAL A 78 0.30 -14.66 3.15
CA VAL A 78 1.61 -15.01 3.72
C VAL A 78 2.71 -14.77 2.69
N THR A 79 2.49 -15.13 1.42
CA THR A 79 3.40 -14.77 0.31
C THR A 79 3.57 -13.26 0.19
N GLN A 80 2.46 -12.50 0.21
CA GLN A 80 2.51 -11.04 0.14
C GLN A 80 3.29 -10.43 1.32
N VAL A 81 3.08 -10.90 2.54
CA VAL A 81 3.88 -10.46 3.70
C VAL A 81 5.37 -10.78 3.51
N LYS A 82 5.71 -11.97 3.00
CA LYS A 82 7.11 -12.36 2.73
C LYS A 82 7.78 -11.50 1.66
N LEU A 83 7.04 -11.09 0.62
CA LEU A 83 7.53 -10.17 -0.42
C LEU A 83 7.97 -8.83 0.16
N HIS A 84 7.22 -8.31 1.14
CA HIS A 84 7.49 -7.02 1.76
C HIS A 84 8.40 -7.09 3.01
N THR A 85 8.77 -8.29 3.47
CA THR A 85 9.62 -8.49 4.65
C THR A 85 10.93 -9.19 4.29
N THR A 86 10.89 -10.51 4.04
CA THR A 86 12.07 -11.31 3.74
C THR A 86 12.67 -10.99 2.36
N HIS A 87 11.82 -10.69 1.37
CA HIS A 87 12.25 -10.38 0.00
C HIS A 87 12.13 -8.87 -0.30
N LYS A 88 12.21 -8.04 0.75
CA LYS A 88 11.96 -6.60 0.69
C LYS A 88 12.77 -5.90 -0.40
N GLU A 89 14.07 -6.19 -0.47
CA GLU A 89 14.96 -5.56 -1.45
C GLU A 89 14.66 -6.01 -2.88
N CYS A 90 14.29 -7.28 -3.08
CA CYS A 90 13.83 -7.77 -4.38
C CYS A 90 12.53 -7.08 -4.81
N THR A 91 11.59 -6.89 -3.89
CA THR A 91 10.35 -6.16 -4.16
C THR A 91 10.61 -4.69 -4.50
N LYS A 92 11.55 -4.03 -3.80
CA LYS A 92 12.00 -2.66 -4.15
C LYS A 92 12.57 -2.60 -5.55
N GLU A 93 13.45 -3.53 -5.91
CA GLU A 93 14.07 -3.61 -7.25
C GLU A 93 13.00 -3.76 -8.33
N ILE A 94 12.09 -4.72 -8.15
CA ILE A 94 10.95 -4.96 -9.05
C ILE A 94 10.10 -3.70 -9.25
N MET A 95 9.74 -3.03 -8.15
CA MET A 95 8.92 -1.81 -8.20
C MET A 95 9.66 -0.68 -8.89
N LYS A 96 10.94 -0.46 -8.57
CA LYS A 96 11.78 0.55 -9.22
C LYS A 96 11.90 0.30 -10.72
N GLU A 97 12.21 -0.93 -11.15
CA GLU A 97 12.32 -1.26 -12.57
C GLU A 97 10.99 -1.10 -13.32
N SER A 98 9.89 -1.51 -12.69
CA SER A 98 8.59 -1.62 -13.37
C SER A 98 7.81 -0.30 -13.35
N CYS A 99 8.07 0.57 -12.38
CA CYS A 99 7.27 1.76 -12.10
C CYS A 99 8.10 3.04 -11.93
N GLY A 100 9.42 2.96 -11.77
CA GLY A 100 10.31 4.10 -11.56
C GLY A 100 10.60 4.41 -10.08
N ASP A 101 11.47 5.40 -9.85
CA ASP A 101 12.00 5.73 -8.52
C ASP A 101 10.93 6.20 -7.53
N GLY A 102 9.86 6.87 -7.98
CA GLY A 102 8.83 7.34 -7.05
C GLY A 102 7.98 6.21 -6.46
N ALA A 103 7.95 5.02 -7.07
CA ALA A 103 7.31 3.84 -6.49
C ALA A 103 8.02 3.28 -5.25
N ILE A 104 9.29 3.66 -5.03
CA ILE A 104 10.08 3.25 -3.87
C ILE A 104 10.31 4.37 -2.85
N VAL A 105 9.70 5.55 -3.05
CA VAL A 105 9.67 6.61 -2.05
C VAL A 105 8.89 6.13 -0.84
N ASP A 106 9.47 6.29 0.35
CA ASP A 106 8.93 5.83 1.64
C ASP A 106 8.55 4.33 1.63
N PHE A 107 9.24 3.52 0.83
CA PHE A 107 8.88 2.12 0.60
C PHE A 107 8.66 1.34 1.90
N ASP A 108 9.53 1.52 2.89
CA ASP A 108 9.49 0.77 4.15
C ASP A 108 8.20 1.11 4.92
N GLU A 109 7.86 2.39 5.08
CA GLU A 109 6.62 2.85 5.72
C GLU A 109 5.38 2.35 4.96
N ARG A 110 5.39 2.46 3.63
CA ARG A 110 4.28 2.04 2.77
C ARG A 110 4.08 0.52 2.79
N SER A 111 5.18 -0.23 2.85
CA SER A 111 5.14 -1.69 2.97
C SER A 111 4.60 -2.13 4.32
N GLU A 112 4.98 -1.46 5.41
CA GLU A 112 4.41 -1.72 6.74
C GLU A 112 2.90 -1.46 6.78
N GLN A 113 2.43 -0.36 6.17
CA GLN A 113 0.99 -0.08 6.01
C GLN A 113 0.28 -1.21 5.24
N LEU A 114 0.87 -1.69 4.14
CA LEU A 114 0.32 -2.77 3.34
C LEU A 114 0.28 -4.11 4.09
N ILE A 115 1.34 -4.46 4.81
CA ILE A 115 1.41 -5.66 5.67
C ILE A 115 0.33 -5.61 6.75
N GLY A 116 0.10 -4.44 7.35
CA GLY A 116 -0.97 -4.24 8.34
C GLY A 116 -2.35 -4.57 7.77
N ILE A 117 -2.61 -4.15 6.52
CA ILE A 117 -3.86 -4.46 5.81
C ILE A 117 -3.98 -5.97 5.54
N TYR A 118 -2.91 -6.62 5.08
CA TYR A 118 -2.94 -8.07 4.83
C TYR A 118 -3.14 -8.87 6.12
N SER A 119 -2.48 -8.48 7.21
CA SER A 119 -2.58 -9.15 8.51
C SER A 119 -3.99 -9.02 9.11
N ALA A 120 -4.59 -7.82 9.04
CA ALA A 120 -5.97 -7.61 9.48
C ALA A 120 -6.97 -8.47 8.68
N ASN A 121 -6.77 -8.55 7.36
CA ASN A 121 -7.63 -9.36 6.49
C ASN A 121 -7.45 -10.87 6.72
N ALA A 122 -6.24 -11.34 7.01
CA ALA A 122 -5.99 -12.74 7.35
C ALA A 122 -6.75 -13.17 8.61
N ASN A 123 -6.71 -12.35 9.66
CA ASN A 123 -7.45 -12.59 10.91
C ASN A 123 -8.98 -12.62 10.66
N SER A 124 -9.49 -11.67 9.85
CA SER A 124 -10.92 -11.63 9.51
C SER A 124 -11.42 -12.87 8.75
N LYS A 125 -10.58 -13.49 7.91
CA LYS A 125 -10.91 -14.72 7.18
C LYS A 125 -10.88 -15.98 8.05
N LEU A 126 -10.14 -15.94 9.16
CA LEU A 126 -10.04 -17.04 10.12
C LEU A 126 -11.09 -16.97 11.24
N GLY A 127 -11.92 -15.91 11.27
CA GLY A 127 -12.97 -15.73 12.28
C GLY A 127 -12.43 -15.51 13.70
N LEU A 128 -11.20 -15.00 13.81
CA LEU A 128 -10.54 -14.62 15.07
C LEU A 128 -10.71 -13.13 15.37
#